data_AF-C3MVM6-F1
#
_entry.id   AF-C3MVM6-F1
#
_cell.length_a   1.000
_cell.length_b   1.000
_cell.length_c   1.000
_cell.angle_alpha   90.00
_cell.angle_beta   90.00
_cell.angle_gamma   90.00
#
_symmetry.space_group_name_H-M   'P 1'
#
loop_
_entity.id
_entity.type
_entity.pdbx_description
1 polymer ?
#
loop_
_entity_poly.entity_id
_entity_poly.type
_entity_poly.pdbx_seq_one_letter_code
_entity_poly.pdbx_strand_id
1 'polypeptide(L)'
;MDNVVIYLGIIVAGFLIGILSNIILKRNSLLKSFYIVSVAAINLIILSLILITSLLMRTNLSNTLILLSLLFLSIFFSFYINTYRNILSDINVSAFGLITIVILLLAISPFYISADRNISYLPFYVTNPKISTSPLFQDYIKILGNPSYYNVYRPNPILSRSLEIYSNMVYNLLGNFINQSLSIRNFSNYIYVSLHSGNTSGAIQYYSELLEIFDNLTIIKNNITYYAGILGEYSDSLSFGQFLHILNKNYTEIKNIVNNYYIIMSFIYKLPKTSHVPVEIKITKLIIPFNKTVNITGFLISRSNYSINGTLFVKFLNTYRVVNLTNSRFSFPIRLTNYSNPICITILFTGNNIFLPNITTFVVYTNVTFTKLFVKAIPYNPYVGGDVNIVGYVTGYNRTLVISLLNYTKTYIVGGNFSIKFPLPYNLTNTTYLLNFTVLPKSYLSPAVKYIVITPKLYYENLSVNVIDKWIIPFPLKITGKIYYNNTPLNNVKIFVFIGNSRYETISHNGYFSIEAKPKLSVIYGNQIIYVESDPQYAYYREVAEVHTTVYNFMMFIILPLISLFIVILLRKRSKANKLKQFKLKEIPIQGVKNEK
;
A
#
# COMPACT_ATOMS: atom_id res chain seq x y z
N MET A 1 -14.79 54.86 -14.63
CA MET A 1 -14.60 56.33 -14.72
C MET A 1 -13.58 56.84 -13.69
N ASP A 2 -13.43 56.19 -12.54
CA ASP A 2 -12.60 56.67 -11.43
C ASP A 2 -11.09 56.77 -11.73
N ASN A 3 -10.57 55.90 -12.61
CA ASN A 3 -9.14 55.94 -12.96
C ASN A 3 -8.76 57.16 -13.82
N VAL A 4 -9.65 57.65 -14.69
CA VAL A 4 -9.37 58.82 -15.54
C VAL A 4 -9.26 60.10 -14.69
N VAL A 5 -10.05 60.18 -13.61
CA VAL A 5 -10.03 61.31 -12.67
C VAL A 5 -8.71 61.32 -11.87
N ILE A 6 -8.18 60.15 -11.49
CA ILE A 6 -6.88 60.04 -10.82
C ILE A 6 -5.74 60.45 -11.78
N TYR A 7 -5.78 60.00 -13.04
CA TYR A 7 -4.77 60.40 -14.05
C TYR A 7 -4.81 61.90 -14.38
N LEU A 8 -6.02 62.49 -14.52
CA LEU A 8 -6.15 63.94 -14.69
C LEU A 8 -5.66 64.71 -13.45
N GLY A 9 -5.97 64.21 -12.25
CA GLY A 9 -5.53 64.81 -10.99
C GLY A 9 -4.01 64.86 -10.86
N ILE A 10 -3.31 63.80 -11.27
CA ILE A 10 -1.84 63.73 -11.23
C ILE A 10 -1.20 64.64 -12.30
N ILE A 11 -1.79 64.72 -13.50
CA ILE A 11 -1.31 65.61 -14.58
C ILE A 11 -1.51 67.08 -14.19
N VAL A 12 -2.67 67.44 -13.64
CA VAL A 12 -2.99 68.80 -13.18
C VAL A 12 -2.12 69.19 -11.99
N ALA A 13 -1.85 68.27 -11.04
CA ALA A 13 -0.91 68.51 -9.94
C ALA A 13 0.52 68.72 -10.44
N GLY A 14 0.99 67.92 -11.42
CA GLY A 14 2.29 68.11 -12.06
C GLY A 14 2.40 69.47 -12.78
N PHE A 15 1.32 69.92 -13.43
CA PHE A 15 1.25 71.21 -14.10
C PHE A 15 1.24 72.38 -13.10
N LEU A 16 0.49 72.26 -12.00
CA LEU A 16 0.44 73.26 -10.92
C LEU A 16 1.77 73.37 -10.15
N ILE A 17 2.48 72.26 -9.92
CA ILE A 17 3.83 72.26 -9.36
C ILE A 17 4.81 72.91 -10.35
N GLY A 18 4.64 72.70 -11.66
CA GLY A 18 5.39 73.39 -12.71
C GLY A 18 5.17 74.91 -12.70
N ILE A 19 3.94 75.37 -12.49
CA ILE A 19 3.62 76.81 -12.39
C ILE A 19 4.16 77.42 -11.09
N LEU A 20 3.99 76.75 -9.94
CA LEU A 20 4.59 77.17 -8.68
C LEU A 20 6.13 77.24 -8.76
N SER A 21 6.75 76.33 -9.51
CA SER A 21 8.20 76.33 -9.73
C SER A 21 8.67 77.60 -10.44
N ASN A 22 7.88 78.14 -11.37
CA ASN A 22 8.26 79.35 -12.11
C ASN A 22 8.21 80.63 -11.25
N ILE A 23 7.38 80.63 -10.20
CA ILE A 23 7.20 81.76 -9.27
C ILE A 23 8.29 81.78 -8.18
N ILE A 24 8.75 80.62 -7.71
CA ILE A 24 9.73 80.48 -6.62
C ILE A 24 11.19 80.70 -7.10
N LEU A 25 11.47 80.58 -8.41
CA LEU A 25 12.80 80.70 -9.02
C LEU A 25 13.45 82.11 -8.94
N LYS A 26 12.86 83.08 -8.23
CA LYS A 26 13.44 84.44 -8.10
C LYS A 26 14.41 84.66 -6.93
N ARG A 27 14.68 83.68 -6.04
CA ARG A 27 15.65 83.88 -4.93
C ARG A 27 16.62 82.71 -4.69
N ASN A 28 17.89 83.08 -4.54
CA ASN A 28 19.07 82.33 -4.05
C ASN A 28 19.50 81.03 -4.77
N SER A 29 20.75 81.00 -5.26
CA SER A 29 21.28 80.00 -6.21
C SER A 29 21.45 78.57 -5.65
N LEU A 30 21.65 78.39 -4.35
CA LEU A 30 21.92 77.09 -3.71
C LEU A 30 20.64 76.33 -3.31
N LEU A 31 19.62 77.04 -2.83
CA LEU A 31 18.28 76.49 -2.60
C LEU A 31 17.60 76.14 -3.93
N LYS A 32 17.89 76.91 -4.98
CA LYS A 32 17.44 76.65 -6.36
C LYS A 32 17.85 75.27 -6.85
N SER A 33 19.13 74.91 -6.73
CA SER A 33 19.61 73.60 -7.22
C SER A 33 19.10 72.43 -6.40
N PHE A 34 18.99 72.58 -5.07
CA PHE A 34 18.43 71.54 -4.20
C PHE A 34 16.93 71.32 -4.46
N TYR A 35 16.17 72.41 -4.60
CA TYR A 35 14.74 72.36 -4.92
C TYR A 35 14.50 71.76 -6.30
N ILE A 36 15.27 72.14 -7.33
CA ILE A 36 15.15 71.59 -8.69
C ILE A 36 15.46 70.09 -8.72
N VAL A 37 16.50 69.63 -8.02
CA VAL A 37 16.81 68.19 -7.91
C VAL A 37 15.72 67.43 -7.14
N SER A 38 15.14 68.03 -6.10
CA SER A 38 14.05 67.43 -5.32
C SER A 38 12.77 67.32 -6.15
N VAL A 39 12.41 68.37 -6.91
CA VAL A 39 11.25 68.37 -7.81
C VAL A 39 11.45 67.40 -8.97
N ALA A 40 12.66 67.32 -9.53
CA ALA A 40 12.98 66.32 -10.55
C ALA A 40 12.89 64.90 -10.01
N ALA A 41 13.39 64.63 -8.80
CA ALA A 41 13.28 63.33 -8.15
C ALA A 41 11.82 62.96 -7.83
N ILE A 42 11.02 63.89 -7.32
CA ILE A 42 9.59 63.68 -7.05
C ILE A 42 8.83 63.43 -8.35
N ASN A 43 9.08 64.20 -9.41
CA ASN A 43 8.45 63.97 -10.71
C ASN A 43 8.88 62.63 -11.32
N LEU A 44 10.12 62.20 -11.13
CA LEU A 44 10.61 60.90 -11.61
C LEU A 44 10.03 59.74 -10.79
N ILE A 45 9.77 59.95 -9.49
CA ILE A 45 9.04 59.01 -8.63
C ILE A 45 7.56 58.91 -9.03
N ILE A 46 6.88 60.05 -9.26
CA ILE A 46 5.49 60.09 -9.73
C ILE A 46 5.37 59.41 -11.11
N LEU A 47 6.33 59.68 -11.99
CA LEU A 47 6.34 59.13 -13.34
C LEU A 47 6.67 57.63 -13.37
N SER A 48 7.58 57.16 -12.53
CA SER A 48 7.83 55.73 -12.35
C SER A 48 6.63 55.02 -11.73
N LEU A 49 5.95 55.63 -10.75
CA LEU A 49 4.66 55.15 -10.21
C LEU A 49 3.60 55.03 -11.32
N ILE A 50 3.44 56.05 -12.19
CA ILE A 50 2.52 56.02 -13.33
C ILE A 50 2.86 54.87 -14.29
N LEU A 51 4.12 54.75 -14.69
CA LEU A 51 4.58 53.74 -15.65
C LEU A 51 4.44 52.31 -15.09
N ILE A 52 4.70 52.15 -13.79
CA ILE A 52 4.52 50.90 -13.07
C ILE A 52 3.03 50.56 -12.93
N THR A 53 2.16 51.53 -12.59
CA THR A 53 0.71 51.30 -12.51
C THR A 53 0.09 50.98 -13.86
N SER A 54 0.58 51.56 -14.96
CA SER A 54 0.10 51.25 -16.32
C SER A 54 0.55 49.87 -16.80
N LEU A 55 1.75 49.41 -16.42
CA LEU A 55 2.25 48.05 -16.68
C LEU A 55 1.56 46.97 -15.82
N LEU A 56 1.11 47.33 -14.61
CA LEU A 56 0.39 46.41 -13.71
C LEU A 56 -1.05 46.17 -14.14
N MET A 57 -1.75 47.22 -14.60
CA MET A 57 -3.17 47.19 -14.98
C MET A 57 -3.40 46.59 -16.38
N ARG A 58 -2.83 45.42 -16.66
CA ARG A 58 -2.92 44.70 -17.95
C ARG A 58 -4.38 44.41 -18.34
N THR A 59 -5.06 45.40 -18.90
CA THR A 59 -6.30 45.32 -19.66
C THR A 59 -6.17 46.31 -20.82
N ASN A 60 -5.68 45.83 -21.97
CA ASN A 60 -5.79 46.44 -23.31
C ASN A 60 -5.67 47.98 -23.44
N LEU A 61 -4.75 48.63 -22.73
CA LEU A 61 -4.32 49.98 -23.08
C LEU A 61 -3.12 49.87 -24.02
N SER A 62 -3.32 50.37 -25.24
CA SER A 62 -2.50 50.14 -26.42
C SER A 62 -1.05 50.57 -26.23
N ASN A 63 -0.12 49.83 -26.86
CA ASN A 63 1.30 50.15 -26.98
C ASN A 63 1.57 51.61 -27.40
N THR A 64 0.58 52.30 -28.02
CA THR A 64 0.63 53.72 -28.36
C THR A 64 0.72 54.66 -27.14
N LEU A 65 0.10 54.34 -26.00
CA LEU A 65 0.20 55.17 -24.79
C LEU A 65 1.58 55.03 -24.11
N ILE A 66 2.15 53.82 -24.14
CA ILE A 66 3.53 53.59 -23.70
C ILE A 66 4.49 54.34 -24.61
N LEU A 67 4.30 54.26 -25.94
CA LEU A 67 5.10 54.99 -26.92
C LEU A 67 4.98 56.51 -26.75
N LEU A 68 3.76 57.06 -26.58
CA LEU A 68 3.53 58.48 -26.34
C LEU A 68 4.15 58.94 -25.03
N SER A 69 4.05 58.14 -23.96
CA SER A 69 4.67 58.47 -22.68
C SER A 69 6.19 58.51 -22.76
N LEU A 70 6.81 57.57 -23.51
CA LEU A 70 8.25 57.55 -23.79
C LEU A 70 8.70 58.71 -24.68
N LEU A 71 7.87 59.12 -25.65
CA LEU A 71 8.13 60.26 -26.53
C LEU A 71 8.02 61.61 -25.79
N PHE A 72 6.99 61.79 -24.97
CA PHE A 72 6.91 62.95 -24.07
C PHE A 72 8.05 62.95 -23.06
N LEU A 73 8.51 61.77 -22.61
CA LEU A 73 9.68 61.65 -21.75
C LEU A 73 10.97 62.10 -22.42
N SER A 74 11.20 61.65 -23.66
CA SER A 74 12.42 61.99 -24.39
C SER A 74 12.46 63.48 -24.73
N ILE A 75 11.32 64.07 -25.07
CA ILE A 75 11.17 65.51 -25.28
C ILE A 75 11.43 66.28 -23.98
N PHE A 76 10.83 65.86 -22.86
CA PHE A 76 11.01 66.51 -21.56
C PHE A 76 12.46 66.38 -21.05
N PHE A 77 13.08 65.21 -21.17
CA PHE A 77 14.50 65.00 -20.83
C PHE A 77 15.43 65.82 -21.73
N SER A 78 15.14 65.91 -23.03
CA SER A 78 15.92 66.73 -23.96
C SER A 78 15.83 68.22 -23.60
N PHE A 79 14.63 68.71 -23.28
CA PHE A 79 14.43 70.08 -22.79
C PHE A 79 15.17 70.31 -21.47
N TYR A 80 15.08 69.37 -20.52
CA TYR A 80 15.70 69.47 -19.20
C TYR A 80 17.23 69.42 -19.26
N ILE A 81 17.81 68.52 -20.06
CA ILE A 81 19.26 68.42 -20.32
C ILE A 81 19.78 69.71 -20.95
N ASN A 82 19.04 70.29 -21.89
CA ASN A 82 19.45 71.51 -22.57
C ASN A 82 19.36 72.74 -21.63
N THR A 83 18.31 72.81 -20.81
CA THR A 83 18.07 73.95 -19.89
C THR A 83 19.02 73.93 -18.68
N TYR A 84 19.45 72.75 -18.22
CA TYR A 84 20.29 72.58 -17.02
C TYR A 84 21.68 71.98 -17.32
N ARG A 85 22.16 72.11 -18.56
CA ARG A 85 23.45 71.58 -19.04
C ARG A 85 24.64 71.97 -18.14
N ASN A 86 24.61 73.17 -17.57
CA ASN A 86 25.67 73.68 -16.67
C ASN A 86 25.64 73.08 -15.25
N ILE A 87 24.56 72.40 -14.85
CA ILE A 87 24.43 71.71 -13.55
C ILE A 87 24.74 70.21 -13.69
N LEU A 88 24.43 69.62 -14.85
CA LEU A 88 24.78 68.23 -15.20
C LEU A 88 26.29 67.99 -15.37
N SER A 89 27.09 69.05 -15.45
CA SER A 89 28.55 68.97 -15.43
C SER A 89 29.13 68.65 -14.03
N ASP A 90 28.33 68.75 -12.94
CA ASP A 90 28.74 68.24 -11.62
C ASP A 90 28.63 66.71 -11.62
N ILE A 91 29.79 66.06 -11.52
CA ILE A 91 29.97 64.60 -11.55
C ILE A 91 29.06 63.86 -10.55
N ASN A 92 28.68 64.49 -9.43
CA ASN A 92 27.83 63.85 -8.42
C ASN A 92 26.36 63.82 -8.84
N VAL A 93 25.91 64.83 -9.58
CA VAL A 93 24.52 64.95 -10.05
C VAL A 93 24.30 64.03 -11.25
N SER A 94 25.28 63.96 -12.16
CA SER A 94 25.25 63.03 -13.28
C SER A 94 25.39 61.58 -12.83
N ALA A 95 26.27 61.27 -11.86
CA ALA A 95 26.38 59.93 -11.29
C ALA A 95 25.09 59.50 -10.56
N PHE A 96 24.45 60.39 -9.80
CA PHE A 96 23.17 60.10 -9.18
C PHE A 96 22.09 59.76 -10.22
N GLY A 97 21.95 60.61 -11.26
CA GLY A 97 21.03 60.38 -12.36
C GLY A 97 21.25 59.02 -13.05
N LEU A 98 22.51 58.68 -13.32
CA LEU A 98 22.89 57.43 -13.98
C LEU A 98 22.63 56.20 -13.10
N ILE A 99 22.92 56.28 -11.79
CA ILE A 99 22.60 55.21 -10.83
C ILE A 99 21.08 55.01 -10.73
N THR A 100 20.28 56.07 -10.66
CA THR A 100 18.81 55.94 -10.68
C THR A 100 18.30 55.30 -11.97
N ILE A 101 18.87 55.65 -13.14
CA ILE A 101 18.50 55.06 -14.44
C ILE A 101 18.87 53.57 -14.48
N VAL A 102 20.05 53.18 -14.01
CA VAL A 102 20.49 51.77 -13.97
C VAL A 102 19.61 50.94 -13.03
N ILE A 103 19.23 51.47 -11.87
CA ILE A 103 18.31 50.80 -10.93
C ILE A 103 16.92 50.62 -11.57
N LEU A 104 16.43 51.63 -12.29
CA LEU A 104 15.16 51.56 -13.04
C LEU A 104 15.21 50.55 -14.20
N LEU A 105 16.33 50.46 -14.92
CA LEU A 105 16.52 49.48 -16.01
C LEU A 105 16.60 48.05 -15.47
N LEU A 106 17.31 47.82 -14.36
CA LEU A 106 17.35 46.52 -13.68
C LEU A 106 15.97 46.08 -13.19
N ALA A 107 15.11 47.01 -12.78
CA ALA A 107 13.72 46.74 -12.38
C ALA A 107 12.81 46.29 -13.54
N ILE A 108 13.14 46.63 -14.79
CA ILE A 108 12.37 46.25 -16.00
C ILE A 108 12.85 44.90 -16.58
N SER A 109 14.10 44.50 -16.30
CA SER A 109 14.74 43.29 -16.85
C SER A 109 14.02 41.95 -16.64
N PRO A 110 13.28 41.69 -15.53
CA PRO A 110 12.66 40.38 -15.33
C PRO A 110 11.39 40.14 -16.16
N PHE A 111 10.87 41.16 -16.84
CA PHE A 111 9.69 41.06 -17.70
C PHE A 111 9.98 40.48 -19.09
N TYR A 112 11.25 40.18 -19.41
CA TYR A 112 11.68 39.77 -20.75
C TYR A 112 12.15 38.30 -20.88
N ILE A 113 12.30 37.54 -19.80
CA ILE A 113 12.87 36.18 -19.85
C ILE A 113 11.93 35.17 -19.17
N SER A 114 11.01 34.58 -19.93
CA SER A 114 10.36 33.31 -19.58
C SER A 114 10.02 32.54 -20.86
N ALA A 115 10.88 31.61 -21.25
CA ALA A 115 10.58 30.61 -22.27
C ALA A 115 11.14 29.24 -21.83
N ASP A 116 10.28 28.24 -21.91
CA ASP A 116 10.35 26.89 -21.35
C ASP A 116 11.60 26.06 -21.72
N ARG A 117 12.01 25.16 -20.81
CA ARG A 117 12.73 23.93 -21.17
C ARG A 117 12.28 22.75 -20.28
N ASN A 118 11.73 21.73 -20.91
CA ASN A 118 11.51 20.39 -20.35
C ASN A 118 12.56 19.42 -20.94
N ILE A 119 13.11 18.54 -20.11
CA ILE A 119 13.94 17.38 -20.51
C ILE A 119 13.33 16.14 -19.85
N SER A 120 13.10 15.08 -20.62
CA SER A 120 12.63 13.77 -20.15
C SER A 120 13.72 12.68 -20.32
N TYR A 121 13.82 11.80 -19.32
CA TYR A 121 14.70 10.61 -19.31
C TYR A 121 13.89 9.34 -19.62
N LEU A 122 14.53 8.36 -20.28
CA LEU A 122 14.03 7.00 -20.50
C LEU A 122 14.69 5.99 -19.53
N PRO A 123 13.98 4.94 -19.07
CA PRO A 123 14.49 3.96 -18.11
C PRO A 123 15.07 2.67 -18.75
N PHE A 124 15.68 1.88 -17.86
CA PHE A 124 16.60 0.74 -17.99
C PHE A 124 16.04 -0.60 -18.53
N TYR A 125 17.00 -1.46 -18.90
CA TYR A 125 16.95 -2.87 -19.34
C TYR A 125 16.38 -3.88 -18.31
N VAL A 126 15.84 -5.01 -18.83
CA VAL A 126 15.34 -6.20 -18.09
C VAL A 126 16.38 -7.33 -18.09
N THR A 127 16.53 -8.08 -16.99
CA THR A 127 17.41 -9.25 -16.82
C THR A 127 16.68 -10.61 -16.88
N ASN A 128 17.34 -11.65 -17.44
CA ASN A 128 16.94 -13.05 -17.72
C ASN A 128 16.09 -13.84 -16.67
N PRO A 129 15.30 -14.86 -17.09
CA PRO A 129 14.43 -15.63 -16.18
C PRO A 129 15.16 -16.66 -15.30
N LYS A 130 14.63 -16.86 -14.09
CA LYS A 130 15.13 -17.76 -13.03
C LYS A 130 14.76 -19.24 -13.33
N ILE A 131 15.68 -20.19 -13.08
CA ILE A 131 15.43 -21.66 -13.18
C ILE A 131 14.33 -22.06 -12.19
N SER A 132 13.40 -22.94 -12.61
CA SER A 132 12.28 -23.43 -11.78
C SER A 132 12.18 -24.96 -11.78
N THR A 133 12.07 -25.56 -10.60
CA THR A 133 11.85 -27.01 -10.38
C THR A 133 10.37 -27.36 -10.17
N SER A 134 9.44 -26.41 -10.26
CA SER A 134 8.01 -26.67 -10.06
C SER A 134 7.40 -27.77 -10.94
N PRO A 135 7.70 -27.85 -12.25
CA PRO A 135 7.17 -28.93 -13.09
C PRO A 135 7.59 -30.32 -12.59
N LEU A 136 8.81 -30.44 -12.07
CA LEU A 136 9.34 -31.69 -11.53
C LEU A 136 8.48 -32.21 -10.35
N PHE A 137 8.08 -31.33 -9.43
CA PHE A 137 7.24 -31.71 -8.30
C PHE A 137 5.83 -32.10 -8.71
N GLN A 138 5.27 -31.46 -9.75
CA GLN A 138 3.98 -31.88 -10.31
C GLN A 138 4.04 -33.31 -10.86
N ASP A 139 5.17 -33.69 -11.44
CA ASP A 139 5.36 -35.03 -11.97
C ASP A 139 5.54 -36.07 -10.85
N TYR A 140 6.31 -35.75 -9.80
CA TYR A 140 6.38 -36.59 -8.61
C TYR A 140 5.03 -36.77 -7.92
N ILE A 141 4.20 -35.72 -7.88
CA ILE A 141 2.83 -35.79 -7.35
C ILE A 141 2.00 -36.80 -8.16
N LYS A 142 2.08 -36.77 -9.49
CA LYS A 142 1.38 -37.74 -10.35
C LYS A 142 1.84 -39.17 -10.08
N ILE A 143 3.15 -39.40 -9.96
CA ILE A 143 3.73 -40.73 -9.67
C ILE A 143 3.25 -41.25 -8.31
N LEU A 144 3.25 -40.41 -7.27
CA LEU A 144 2.77 -40.79 -5.94
C LEU A 144 1.25 -41.01 -5.89
N GLY A 145 0.50 -40.27 -6.71
CA GLY A 145 -0.95 -40.42 -6.82
C GLY A 145 -1.38 -41.67 -7.59
N ASN A 146 -0.57 -42.12 -8.56
CA ASN A 146 -0.79 -43.34 -9.30
C ASN A 146 0.53 -44.10 -9.54
N PRO A 147 0.85 -45.11 -8.71
CA PRO A 147 2.09 -45.87 -8.80
C PRO A 147 2.36 -46.53 -10.16
N SER A 148 1.31 -46.80 -10.95
CA SER A 148 1.47 -47.35 -12.31
C SER A 148 2.19 -46.41 -13.28
N TYR A 149 2.24 -45.11 -12.98
CA TYR A 149 2.93 -44.11 -13.80
C TYR A 149 4.44 -44.08 -13.60
N TYR A 150 4.99 -44.73 -12.57
CA TYR A 150 6.44 -44.74 -12.33
C TYR A 150 7.25 -45.30 -13.52
N ASN A 151 6.77 -46.34 -14.19
CA ASN A 151 7.46 -46.94 -15.34
C ASN A 151 7.10 -46.29 -16.68
N VAL A 152 6.11 -45.40 -16.70
CA VAL A 152 5.55 -44.78 -17.93
C VAL A 152 5.97 -43.32 -18.04
N TYR A 153 6.23 -42.66 -16.92
CA TYR A 153 6.44 -41.22 -16.84
C TYR A 153 7.76 -40.89 -16.14
N ARG A 154 8.79 -40.55 -16.94
CA ARG A 154 10.06 -40.03 -16.42
C ARG A 154 10.05 -38.49 -16.50
N PRO A 155 10.17 -37.78 -15.36
CA PRO A 155 10.26 -36.33 -15.37
C PRO A 155 11.48 -35.87 -16.19
N ASN A 156 11.31 -34.89 -17.08
CA ASN A 156 12.39 -34.34 -17.90
C ASN A 156 12.41 -32.79 -17.89
N PRO A 157 12.58 -32.15 -16.71
CA PRO A 157 12.74 -30.70 -16.64
C PRO A 157 14.12 -30.25 -17.11
N ILE A 158 14.19 -29.06 -17.71
CA ILE A 158 15.47 -28.39 -18.03
C ILE A 158 16.08 -27.88 -16.71
N LEU A 159 17.05 -28.61 -16.18
CA LEU A 159 17.75 -28.30 -14.93
C LEU A 159 19.24 -28.08 -15.17
N SER A 160 19.89 -27.38 -14.25
CA SER A 160 21.35 -27.41 -14.19
C SER A 160 21.83 -28.81 -13.77
N ARG A 161 23.04 -29.18 -14.21
CA ARG A 161 23.66 -30.48 -13.89
C ARG A 161 23.76 -30.76 -12.39
N SER A 162 23.90 -29.73 -11.56
CA SER A 162 23.91 -29.85 -10.09
C SER A 162 22.54 -30.24 -9.51
N LEU A 163 21.44 -29.76 -10.09
CA LEU A 163 20.07 -30.09 -9.66
C LEU A 163 19.58 -31.42 -10.26
N GLU A 164 20.09 -31.80 -11.42
CA GLU A 164 19.73 -33.06 -12.10
C GLU A 164 20.10 -34.30 -11.27
N ILE A 165 21.23 -34.28 -10.54
CA ILE A 165 21.64 -35.37 -9.66
C ILE A 165 20.58 -35.61 -8.57
N TYR A 166 20.14 -34.54 -7.91
CA TYR A 166 19.11 -34.63 -6.87
C TYR A 166 17.75 -35.07 -7.43
N SER A 167 17.39 -34.59 -8.62
CA SER A 167 16.17 -35.03 -9.32
C SER A 167 16.18 -36.54 -9.58
N ASN A 168 17.31 -37.08 -10.07
CA ASN A 168 17.46 -38.51 -10.31
C ASN A 168 17.44 -39.31 -8.98
N MET A 169 18.05 -38.79 -7.92
CA MET A 169 18.00 -39.43 -6.59
C MET A 169 16.56 -39.50 -6.06
N VAL A 170 15.81 -38.40 -6.11
CA VAL A 170 14.40 -38.37 -5.68
C VAL A 170 13.57 -39.34 -6.51
N TYR A 171 13.71 -39.31 -7.83
CA TYR A 171 12.97 -40.21 -8.73
C TYR A 171 13.23 -41.69 -8.43
N ASN A 172 14.49 -42.11 -8.31
CA ASN A 172 14.84 -43.50 -7.99
C ASN A 172 14.31 -43.93 -6.61
N LEU A 173 14.43 -43.04 -5.61
CA LEU A 173 13.91 -43.31 -4.28
C LEU A 173 12.38 -43.42 -4.25
N LEU A 174 11.66 -42.66 -5.08
CA LEU A 174 10.20 -42.79 -5.22
C LEU A 174 9.81 -44.18 -5.74
N GLY A 175 10.56 -44.74 -6.70
CA GLY A 175 10.37 -46.12 -7.15
C GLY A 175 10.54 -47.13 -6.03
N ASN A 176 11.62 -46.99 -5.25
CA ASN A 176 11.85 -47.84 -4.08
C ASN A 176 10.74 -47.69 -3.02
N PHE A 177 10.29 -46.46 -2.77
CA PHE A 177 9.20 -46.18 -1.84
C PHE A 177 7.89 -46.88 -2.26
N ILE A 178 7.56 -46.82 -3.55
CA ILE A 178 6.39 -47.50 -4.13
C ILE A 178 6.52 -49.02 -3.95
N ASN A 179 7.66 -49.59 -4.34
CA ASN A 179 7.88 -51.04 -4.28
C ASN A 179 7.81 -51.56 -2.84
N GLN A 180 8.50 -50.90 -1.90
CA GLN A 180 8.46 -51.28 -0.48
C GLN A 180 7.04 -51.13 0.10
N SER A 181 6.30 -50.09 -0.28
CA SER A 181 4.90 -49.92 0.12
C SER A 181 4.00 -51.05 -0.39
N LEU A 182 4.24 -51.55 -1.60
CA LEU A 182 3.54 -52.71 -2.16
C LEU A 182 3.92 -54.00 -1.43
N SER A 183 5.21 -54.21 -1.15
CA SER A 183 5.68 -55.36 -0.38
C SER A 183 5.04 -55.43 1.00
N ILE A 184 4.94 -54.31 1.73
CA ILE A 184 4.25 -54.26 3.03
C ILE A 184 2.79 -54.69 2.92
N ARG A 185 2.09 -54.26 1.86
CA ARG A 185 0.70 -54.68 1.61
C ARG A 185 0.61 -56.18 1.32
N ASN A 186 1.56 -56.74 0.56
CA ASN A 186 1.61 -58.18 0.28
C ASN A 186 1.89 -59.00 1.55
N PHE A 187 2.87 -58.60 2.36
CA PHE A 187 3.15 -59.25 3.64
C PHE A 187 1.99 -59.11 4.63
N SER A 188 1.32 -57.96 4.66
CA SER A 188 0.07 -57.79 5.41
C SER A 188 -0.97 -58.83 4.99
N ASN A 189 -1.13 -59.09 3.69
CA ASN A 189 -2.02 -60.14 3.20
C ASN A 189 -1.57 -61.54 3.61
N TYR A 190 -0.27 -61.86 3.55
CA TYR A 190 0.26 -63.15 4.00
C TYR A 190 0.04 -63.38 5.50
N ILE A 191 0.30 -62.37 6.33
CA ILE A 191 -0.01 -62.41 7.77
C ILE A 191 -1.50 -62.69 7.97
N TYR A 192 -2.37 -61.96 7.26
CA TYR A 192 -3.81 -62.19 7.34
C TYR A 192 -4.21 -63.62 6.99
N VAL A 193 -3.68 -64.18 5.89
CA VAL A 193 -3.95 -65.57 5.46
C VAL A 193 -3.44 -66.59 6.48
N SER A 194 -2.24 -66.39 7.04
CA SER A 194 -1.70 -67.25 8.10
C SER A 194 -2.57 -67.22 9.35
N LEU A 195 -3.00 -66.02 9.80
CA LEU A 195 -3.92 -65.90 10.93
C LEU A 195 -5.28 -66.54 10.64
N HIS A 196 -5.81 -66.38 9.43
CA HIS A 196 -7.09 -66.97 9.03
C HIS A 196 -7.07 -68.50 8.92
N SER A 197 -5.88 -69.09 8.79
CA SER A 197 -5.68 -70.56 8.82
C SER A 197 -5.30 -71.08 10.21
N GLY A 198 -5.20 -70.22 11.23
CA GLY A 198 -4.77 -70.61 12.58
C GLY A 198 -3.24 -70.80 12.73
N ASN A 199 -2.46 -70.50 11.69
CA ASN A 199 -1.01 -70.68 11.65
C ASN A 199 -0.28 -69.45 12.26
N THR A 200 -0.06 -69.48 13.57
CA THR A 200 0.60 -68.39 14.30
C THR A 200 2.10 -68.28 14.01
N SER A 201 2.80 -69.39 13.76
CA SER A 201 4.24 -69.38 13.44
C SER A 201 4.51 -68.71 12.09
N GLY A 202 3.73 -69.04 11.06
CA GLY A 202 3.82 -68.38 9.74
C GLY A 202 3.48 -66.88 9.84
N ALA A 203 2.48 -66.52 10.63
CA ALA A 203 2.11 -65.11 10.83
C ALA A 203 3.22 -64.30 11.53
N ILE A 204 3.93 -64.90 12.50
CA ILE A 204 5.09 -64.29 13.16
C ILE A 204 6.24 -64.08 12.17
N GLN A 205 6.55 -65.09 11.34
CA GLN A 205 7.61 -64.99 10.33
C GLN A 205 7.33 -63.85 9.33
N TYR A 206 6.14 -63.83 8.72
CA TYR A 206 5.78 -62.77 7.79
C TYR A 206 5.74 -61.38 8.44
N TYR A 207 5.44 -61.31 9.74
CA TYR A 207 5.50 -60.06 10.48
C TYR A 207 6.93 -59.56 10.70
N SER A 208 7.90 -60.43 10.98
CA SER A 208 9.31 -60.03 11.06
C SER A 208 9.82 -59.49 9.73
N GLU A 209 9.48 -60.14 8.60
CA GLU A 209 9.84 -59.66 7.26
C GLU A 209 9.18 -58.30 6.94
N LEU A 210 7.92 -58.11 7.36
CA LEU A 210 7.22 -56.84 7.21
C LEU A 210 7.87 -55.68 7.98
N LEU A 211 8.38 -55.94 9.20
CA LEU A 211 9.06 -54.92 10.01
C LEU A 211 10.36 -54.44 9.35
N GLU A 212 11.19 -55.36 8.86
CA GLU A 212 12.44 -55.04 8.17
C GLU A 212 12.21 -54.15 6.93
N ILE A 213 11.18 -54.49 6.15
CA ILE A 213 10.75 -53.73 4.97
C ILE A 213 10.25 -52.32 5.37
N PHE A 214 9.54 -52.20 6.49
CA PHE A 214 9.04 -50.91 6.98
C PHE A 214 10.14 -49.98 7.51
N ASP A 215 11.16 -50.53 8.17
CA ASP A 215 12.33 -49.76 8.60
C ASP A 215 13.09 -49.19 7.38
N ASN A 216 13.28 -50.01 6.35
CA ASN A 216 13.85 -49.57 5.07
C ASN A 216 12.99 -48.49 4.37
N LEU A 217 11.66 -48.64 4.37
CA LEU A 217 10.75 -47.62 3.82
C LEU A 217 10.89 -46.27 4.55
N THR A 218 11.07 -46.30 5.87
CA THR A 218 11.24 -45.08 6.69
C THR A 218 12.52 -44.35 6.32
N ILE A 219 13.63 -45.08 6.12
CA ILE A 219 14.90 -44.51 5.64
C ILE A 219 14.72 -43.90 4.24
N ILE A 220 14.08 -44.61 3.31
CA ILE A 220 13.81 -44.13 1.95
C ILE A 220 13.00 -42.83 1.98
N LYS A 221 11.92 -42.78 2.77
CA LYS A 221 11.05 -41.59 2.90
C LYS A 221 11.84 -40.37 3.39
N ASN A 222 12.72 -40.56 4.37
CA ASN A 222 13.54 -39.48 4.90
C ASN A 222 14.54 -38.97 3.85
N ASN A 223 15.17 -39.87 3.10
CA ASN A 223 16.07 -39.51 2.00
C ASN A 223 15.35 -38.77 0.87
N ILE A 224 14.12 -39.18 0.50
CA ILE A 224 13.27 -38.44 -0.45
C ILE A 224 13.04 -37.02 0.07
N THR A 225 12.65 -36.88 1.33
CA THR A 225 12.36 -35.56 1.93
C THR A 225 13.59 -34.66 1.91
N TYR A 226 14.77 -35.21 2.22
CA TYR A 226 16.04 -34.49 2.20
C TYR A 226 16.41 -33.98 0.80
N TYR A 227 16.49 -34.87 -0.20
CA TYR A 227 16.88 -34.47 -1.56
C TYR A 227 15.81 -33.60 -2.24
N ALA A 228 14.53 -33.84 -1.97
CA ALA A 228 13.46 -32.97 -2.42
C ALA A 228 13.53 -31.59 -1.78
N GLY A 229 14.00 -31.46 -0.53
CA GLY A 229 14.23 -30.18 0.12
C GLY A 229 15.20 -29.29 -0.64
N ILE A 230 16.32 -29.86 -1.12
CA ILE A 230 17.32 -29.16 -1.94
C ILE A 230 16.70 -28.65 -3.25
N LEU A 231 15.88 -29.47 -3.90
CA LEU A 231 15.15 -29.08 -5.12
C LEU A 231 14.04 -28.06 -4.86
N GLY A 232 13.44 -28.09 -3.65
CA GLY A 232 12.33 -27.24 -3.23
C GLY A 232 12.68 -25.76 -3.15
N GLU A 233 13.95 -25.42 -2.92
CA GLU A 233 14.43 -24.02 -2.92
C GLU A 233 14.25 -23.31 -4.27
N TYR A 234 14.11 -24.09 -5.35
CA TYR A 234 13.94 -23.61 -6.72
C TYR A 234 12.50 -23.79 -7.24
N SER A 235 11.55 -24.17 -6.37
CA SER A 235 10.16 -24.42 -6.72
C SER A 235 9.23 -23.38 -6.11
N ASP A 236 8.05 -23.20 -6.70
CA ASP A 236 6.94 -22.56 -6.00
C ASP A 236 6.53 -23.37 -4.75
N SER A 237 6.14 -22.65 -3.71
CA SER A 237 5.80 -23.22 -2.40
C SER A 237 4.59 -24.16 -2.46
N LEU A 238 3.71 -24.01 -3.45
CA LEU A 238 2.49 -24.80 -3.59
C LEU A 238 2.80 -26.20 -4.12
N SER A 239 3.58 -26.31 -5.20
CA SER A 239 3.96 -27.59 -5.82
C SER A 239 4.80 -28.44 -4.85
N PHE A 240 5.82 -27.84 -4.22
CA PHE A 240 6.64 -28.54 -3.22
C PHE A 240 5.82 -28.95 -1.98
N GLY A 241 4.98 -28.04 -1.46
CA GLY A 241 4.13 -28.33 -0.30
C GLY A 241 3.13 -29.47 -0.57
N GLN A 242 2.52 -29.50 -1.75
CA GLN A 242 1.62 -30.58 -2.15
C GLN A 242 2.33 -31.93 -2.27
N PHE A 243 3.53 -31.96 -2.84
CA PHE A 243 4.36 -33.16 -2.92
C PHE A 243 4.63 -33.75 -1.52
N LEU A 244 5.12 -32.93 -0.59
CA LEU A 244 5.39 -33.38 0.78
C LEU A 244 4.13 -33.88 1.49
N HIS A 245 2.98 -33.20 1.28
CA HIS A 245 1.71 -33.62 1.85
C HIS A 245 1.31 -35.03 1.38
N ILE A 246 1.38 -35.29 0.07
CA ILE A 246 1.01 -36.59 -0.51
C ILE A 246 1.99 -37.69 -0.08
N LEU A 247 3.29 -37.42 -0.08
CA LEU A 247 4.30 -38.37 0.41
C LEU A 247 4.04 -38.79 1.86
N ASN A 248 3.80 -37.81 2.75
CA ASN A 248 3.52 -38.07 4.16
C ASN A 248 2.18 -38.81 4.36
N LYS A 249 1.16 -38.49 3.56
CA LYS A 249 -0.12 -39.20 3.58
C LYS A 249 0.08 -40.68 3.23
N ASN A 250 0.74 -40.98 2.11
CA ASN A 250 1.00 -42.36 1.68
C ASN A 250 1.81 -43.14 2.73
N TYR A 251 2.87 -42.53 3.29
CA TYR A 251 3.65 -43.15 4.37
C TYR A 251 2.81 -43.42 5.62
N THR A 252 1.94 -42.49 6.01
CA THR A 252 1.06 -42.65 7.19
C THR A 252 0.07 -43.80 7.01
N GLU A 253 -0.48 -43.97 5.81
CA GLU A 253 -1.34 -45.12 5.49
C GLU A 253 -0.60 -46.46 5.69
N ILE A 254 0.64 -46.56 5.19
CA ILE A 254 1.48 -47.76 5.36
C ILE A 254 1.84 -47.98 6.84
N LYS A 255 2.27 -46.93 7.55
CA LYS A 255 2.58 -46.99 8.99
C LYS A 255 1.40 -47.50 9.81
N ASN A 256 0.17 -47.11 9.45
CA ASN A 256 -1.04 -47.60 10.12
C ASN A 256 -1.27 -49.11 9.90
N ILE A 257 -0.96 -49.64 8.72
CA ILE A 257 -1.00 -51.09 8.46
C ILE A 257 -0.04 -51.81 9.41
N VAL A 258 1.22 -51.38 9.48
CA VAL A 258 2.25 -51.99 10.33
C VAL A 258 1.86 -51.93 11.81
N ASN A 259 1.38 -50.78 12.28
CA ASN A 259 0.95 -50.60 13.67
C ASN A 259 -0.19 -51.54 14.07
N ASN A 260 -1.13 -51.83 13.16
CA ASN A 260 -2.22 -52.76 13.45
C ASN A 260 -1.69 -54.18 13.71
N TYR A 261 -0.73 -54.65 12.91
CA TYR A 261 -0.11 -55.95 13.13
C TYR A 261 0.81 -55.98 14.34
N TYR A 262 1.52 -54.90 14.66
CA TYR A 262 2.27 -54.79 15.91
C TYR A 262 1.39 -55.08 17.13
N ILE A 263 0.20 -54.48 17.17
CA ILE A 263 -0.78 -54.72 18.24
C ILE A 263 -1.20 -56.18 18.27
N ILE A 264 -1.60 -56.76 17.14
CA ILE A 264 -2.02 -58.18 17.06
C ILE A 264 -0.90 -59.11 17.54
N MET A 265 0.32 -58.91 17.05
CA MET A 265 1.47 -59.77 17.34
C MET A 265 1.86 -59.69 18.80
N SER A 266 1.73 -58.53 19.44
CA SER A 266 1.97 -58.38 20.88
C SER A 266 1.08 -59.29 21.76
N PHE A 267 -0.10 -59.68 21.24
CA PHE A 267 -0.97 -60.68 21.88
C PHE A 267 -0.62 -62.10 21.46
N ILE A 268 -0.34 -62.34 20.18
CA ILE A 268 0.03 -63.68 19.67
C ILE A 268 1.29 -64.22 20.35
N TYR A 269 2.30 -63.37 20.59
CA TYR A 269 3.52 -63.77 21.32
C TYR A 269 3.26 -64.28 22.74
N LYS A 270 2.10 -63.95 23.33
CA LYS A 270 1.71 -64.37 24.69
C LYS A 270 0.83 -65.63 24.70
N LEU A 271 0.38 -66.08 23.53
CA LEU A 271 -0.46 -67.27 23.42
C LEU A 271 0.39 -68.55 23.44
N PRO A 272 -0.15 -69.67 23.95
CA PRO A 272 0.50 -70.97 23.85
C PRO A 272 0.77 -71.32 22.37
N LYS A 273 1.83 -72.10 22.10
CA LYS A 273 2.17 -72.53 20.73
C LYS A 273 1.30 -73.72 20.28
N THR A 274 -0.01 -73.52 20.28
CA THR A 274 -1.04 -74.51 19.86
C THR A 274 -1.82 -74.00 18.65
N SER A 275 -2.61 -74.86 18.01
CA SER A 275 -3.55 -74.41 16.98
C SER A 275 -4.66 -73.57 17.63
N HIS A 276 -5.00 -72.43 17.02
CA HIS A 276 -6.04 -71.52 17.50
C HIS A 276 -7.09 -71.30 16.42
N VAL A 277 -8.33 -71.06 16.85
CA VAL A 277 -9.45 -70.84 15.95
C VAL A 277 -9.49 -69.36 15.51
N PRO A 278 -9.50 -69.07 14.20
CA PRO A 278 -9.65 -67.71 13.70
C PRO A 278 -11.06 -67.18 13.99
N VAL A 279 -11.15 -65.88 14.24
CA VAL A 279 -12.43 -65.18 14.46
C VAL A 279 -12.57 -64.01 13.50
N GLU A 280 -13.78 -63.76 13.03
CA GLU A 280 -14.15 -62.60 12.21
C GLU A 280 -15.05 -61.67 13.02
N ILE A 281 -14.78 -60.37 13.00
CA ILE A 281 -15.65 -59.38 13.66
C ILE A 281 -16.64 -58.84 12.63
N LYS A 282 -17.93 -58.78 12.98
CA LYS A 282 -18.97 -58.09 12.17
C LYS A 282 -19.75 -57.11 13.02
N ILE A 283 -20.14 -55.98 12.41
CA ILE A 283 -21.09 -55.02 12.98
C ILE A 283 -22.37 -55.00 12.14
N THR A 284 -23.52 -54.77 12.78
CA THR A 284 -24.82 -54.82 12.10
C THR A 284 -25.33 -53.44 11.66
N LYS A 285 -24.81 -52.35 12.22
CA LYS A 285 -25.31 -50.99 11.95
C LYS A 285 -24.26 -50.11 11.28
N LEU A 286 -24.60 -49.61 10.10
CA LEU A 286 -23.68 -48.87 9.21
C LEU A 286 -23.98 -47.36 9.11
N ILE A 287 -25.03 -46.86 9.79
CA ILE A 287 -25.40 -45.44 9.78
C ILE A 287 -25.59 -44.90 11.20
N ILE A 288 -24.88 -43.82 11.54
CA ILE A 288 -24.97 -43.11 12.83
C ILE A 288 -25.56 -41.71 12.60
N PRO A 289 -26.74 -41.39 13.16
CA PRO A 289 -27.29 -40.04 13.11
C PRO A 289 -26.48 -39.07 13.97
N PHE A 290 -26.22 -37.89 13.42
CA PHE A 290 -25.53 -36.80 14.10
C PHE A 290 -26.27 -36.39 15.37
N ASN A 291 -25.50 -36.18 16.44
CA ASN A 291 -25.96 -35.77 17.77
C ASN A 291 -27.00 -36.69 18.44
N LYS A 292 -27.15 -37.93 17.97
CA LYS A 292 -27.95 -38.97 18.63
C LYS A 292 -27.06 -40.10 19.13
N THR A 293 -27.40 -40.64 20.30
CA THR A 293 -26.77 -41.86 20.80
C THR A 293 -27.37 -43.06 20.08
N VAL A 294 -26.52 -43.92 19.51
CA VAL A 294 -26.89 -45.15 18.85
C VAL A 294 -26.07 -46.30 19.39
N ASN A 295 -26.72 -47.40 19.74
CA ASN A 295 -26.03 -48.64 20.04
C ASN A 295 -25.55 -49.29 18.73
N ILE A 296 -24.23 -49.44 18.62
CA ILE A 296 -23.63 -50.34 17.63
C ILE A 296 -23.63 -51.73 18.24
N THR A 297 -24.22 -52.67 17.51
CA THR A 297 -24.23 -54.09 17.85
C THR A 297 -23.38 -54.85 16.84
N GLY A 298 -22.74 -55.90 17.31
CA GLY A 298 -21.95 -56.77 16.46
C GLY A 298 -21.75 -58.13 17.08
N PHE A 299 -21.08 -59.00 16.34
CA PHE A 299 -20.80 -60.35 16.76
C PHE A 299 -19.46 -60.83 16.22
N LEU A 300 -18.88 -61.81 16.90
CA LEU A 300 -17.72 -62.55 16.42
C LEU A 300 -18.20 -63.87 15.82
N ILE A 301 -17.66 -64.22 14.65
CA ILE A 301 -17.90 -65.50 13.99
C ILE A 301 -16.63 -66.34 14.10
N SER A 302 -16.76 -67.59 14.53
CA SER A 302 -15.74 -68.62 14.38
C SER A 302 -16.28 -69.77 13.55
N ARG A 303 -15.39 -70.55 12.92
CA ARG A 303 -15.79 -71.73 12.13
C ARG A 303 -16.29 -72.90 12.99
N SER A 304 -16.08 -72.86 14.30
CA SER A 304 -16.27 -73.99 15.21
C SER A 304 -17.54 -73.93 16.06
N ASN A 305 -18.47 -73.01 15.77
CA ASN A 305 -19.75 -72.81 16.48
C ASN A 305 -19.66 -72.61 18.01
N TYR A 306 -18.47 -72.50 18.57
CA TYR A 306 -18.28 -72.22 19.99
C TYR A 306 -18.70 -70.78 20.34
N SER A 307 -19.34 -70.62 21.50
CA SER A 307 -19.61 -69.30 22.07
C SER A 307 -18.30 -68.62 22.50
N ILE A 308 -18.05 -67.42 21.99
CA ILE A 308 -16.84 -66.65 22.27
C ILE A 308 -17.18 -65.65 23.37
N ASN A 309 -16.45 -65.72 24.48
CA ASN A 309 -16.51 -64.75 25.58
C ASN A 309 -15.17 -64.06 25.71
N GLY A 310 -15.18 -62.78 26.11
CA GLY A 310 -13.95 -62.03 26.33
C GLY A 310 -14.17 -60.52 26.37
N THR A 311 -13.10 -59.79 26.06
CA THR A 311 -13.08 -58.33 26.10
C THR A 311 -12.71 -57.78 24.72
N LEU A 312 -13.40 -56.73 24.29
CA LEU A 312 -13.14 -55.99 23.06
C LEU A 312 -12.68 -54.57 23.39
N PHE A 313 -11.69 -54.09 22.64
CA PHE A 313 -11.26 -52.70 22.67
C PHE A 313 -11.76 -52.01 21.40
N VAL A 314 -12.59 -51.01 21.56
CA VAL A 314 -13.16 -50.23 20.46
C VAL A 314 -12.50 -48.86 20.43
N LYS A 315 -11.96 -48.48 19.27
CA LYS A 315 -11.41 -47.15 19.00
C LYS A 315 -12.28 -46.44 17.96
N PHE A 316 -12.71 -45.22 18.27
CA PHE A 316 -13.41 -44.33 17.33
C PHE A 316 -13.19 -42.87 17.71
N LEU A 317 -13.00 -41.97 16.73
CA LEU A 317 -12.86 -40.52 16.95
C LEU A 317 -11.84 -40.16 18.06
N ASN A 318 -10.71 -40.87 18.12
CA ASN A 318 -9.65 -40.77 19.15
C ASN A 318 -10.04 -41.17 20.58
N THR A 319 -11.24 -41.72 20.78
CA THR A 319 -11.66 -42.32 22.04
C THR A 319 -11.47 -43.83 22.02
N TYR A 320 -11.21 -44.40 23.20
CA TYR A 320 -11.09 -45.84 23.42
C TYR A 320 -12.17 -46.28 24.41
N ARG A 321 -12.78 -47.42 24.14
CA ARG A 321 -13.76 -48.05 25.04
C ARG A 321 -13.51 -49.54 25.14
N VAL A 322 -13.61 -50.06 26.35
CA VAL A 322 -13.63 -51.49 26.63
C VAL A 322 -15.07 -51.97 26.62
N VAL A 323 -15.35 -53.07 25.91
CA VAL A 323 -16.69 -53.64 25.73
C VAL A 323 -16.63 -55.13 25.99
N ASN A 324 -17.56 -55.65 26.80
CA ASN A 324 -17.64 -57.08 27.07
C ASN A 324 -18.25 -57.82 25.87
N LEU A 325 -17.67 -58.98 25.57
CA LEU A 325 -18.17 -59.94 24.60
C LEU A 325 -18.81 -61.10 25.35
N THR A 326 -20.11 -61.31 25.15
CA THR A 326 -20.89 -62.38 25.79
C THR A 326 -21.64 -63.17 24.72
N ASN A 327 -21.46 -64.48 24.70
CA ASN A 327 -22.07 -65.38 23.72
C ASN A 327 -21.86 -64.90 22.27
N SER A 328 -20.61 -64.54 21.96
CA SER A 328 -20.17 -64.00 20.67
C SER A 328 -20.82 -62.67 20.27
N ARG A 329 -21.57 -61.98 21.14
CA ARG A 329 -22.26 -60.72 20.85
C ARG A 329 -21.72 -59.58 21.70
N PHE A 330 -21.67 -58.39 21.12
CA PHE A 330 -21.27 -57.17 21.81
C PHE A 330 -22.16 -55.99 21.41
N SER A 331 -22.28 -55.02 22.31
CA SER A 331 -22.97 -53.77 22.03
C SER A 331 -22.35 -52.60 22.79
N PHE A 332 -22.30 -51.43 22.17
CA PHE A 332 -21.85 -50.21 22.83
C PHE A 332 -22.51 -48.95 22.23
N PRO A 333 -22.80 -47.92 23.04
CA PRO A 333 -23.38 -46.67 22.57
C PRO A 333 -22.34 -45.73 21.95
N ILE A 334 -22.62 -45.18 20.77
CA ILE A 334 -21.85 -44.09 20.16
C ILE A 334 -22.75 -42.86 20.02
N ARG A 335 -22.24 -41.69 20.38
CA ARG A 335 -22.84 -40.39 20.04
C ARG A 335 -21.83 -39.55 19.29
N LEU A 336 -22.19 -39.14 18.07
CA LEU A 336 -21.34 -38.28 17.25
C LEU A 336 -21.68 -36.81 17.48
N THR A 337 -20.72 -36.03 17.97
CA THR A 337 -20.85 -34.57 18.17
C THR A 337 -20.16 -33.73 17.10
N ASN A 338 -19.25 -34.34 16.32
CA ASN A 338 -18.46 -33.65 15.30
C ASN A 338 -19.02 -33.90 13.90
N TYR A 339 -18.91 -32.92 13.01
CA TYR A 339 -19.37 -33.01 11.62
C TYR A 339 -18.40 -33.85 10.77
N SER A 340 -18.48 -35.17 10.91
CA SER A 340 -17.65 -36.13 10.16
C SER A 340 -18.51 -37.12 9.38
N ASN A 341 -18.12 -37.38 8.13
CA ASN A 341 -18.71 -38.41 7.30
C ASN A 341 -17.67 -38.86 6.23
N PRO A 342 -17.27 -40.14 6.15
CA PRO A 342 -17.61 -41.23 7.07
C PRO A 342 -16.81 -41.17 8.39
N ILE A 343 -17.07 -42.09 9.32
CA ILE A 343 -16.22 -42.34 10.49
C ILE A 343 -15.64 -43.76 10.43
N CYS A 344 -14.45 -43.94 11.01
CA CYS A 344 -13.82 -45.26 11.16
C CYS A 344 -13.98 -45.76 12.59
N ILE A 345 -14.44 -47.00 12.74
CA ILE A 345 -14.51 -47.72 14.02
C ILE A 345 -13.58 -48.91 13.94
N THR A 346 -12.54 -48.94 14.77
CA THR A 346 -11.63 -50.07 14.88
C THR A 346 -11.99 -50.88 16.11
N ILE A 347 -12.21 -52.19 15.95
CA ILE A 347 -12.51 -53.12 17.04
C ILE A 347 -11.37 -54.13 17.12
N LEU A 348 -10.82 -54.29 18.32
CA LEU A 348 -9.78 -55.26 18.65
C LEU A 348 -10.34 -56.29 19.63
N PHE A 349 -10.27 -57.56 19.25
CA PHE A 349 -10.41 -58.71 20.15
C PHE A 349 -9.02 -59.23 20.49
N THR A 350 -8.73 -59.39 21.78
CA THR A 350 -7.39 -59.78 22.26
C THR A 350 -7.10 -61.28 22.14
N GLY A 351 -8.10 -62.09 21.77
CA GLY A 351 -7.97 -63.54 21.78
C GLY A 351 -8.08 -64.14 23.18
N ASN A 352 -8.03 -65.46 23.23
CA ASN A 352 -7.89 -66.28 24.44
C ASN A 352 -7.18 -67.60 24.08
N ASN A 353 -7.09 -68.56 25.00
CA ASN A 353 -6.40 -69.84 24.77
C ASN A 353 -6.98 -70.69 23.62
N ILE A 354 -8.16 -70.34 23.08
CA ILE A 354 -8.85 -71.07 22.01
C ILE A 354 -8.89 -70.23 20.72
N PHE A 355 -9.14 -68.92 20.84
CA PHE A 355 -9.39 -68.02 19.70
C PHE A 355 -8.27 -67.03 19.48
N LEU A 356 -7.92 -66.78 18.22
CA LEU A 356 -6.92 -65.78 17.86
C LEU A 356 -7.40 -64.34 18.12
N PRO A 357 -6.48 -63.41 18.44
CA PRO A 357 -6.76 -61.99 18.39
C PRO A 357 -7.12 -61.56 16.96
N ASN A 358 -8.00 -60.58 16.84
CA ASN A 358 -8.33 -59.97 15.56
C ASN A 358 -8.59 -58.47 15.73
N ILE A 359 -8.16 -57.67 14.76
CA ILE A 359 -8.48 -56.25 14.66
C ILE A 359 -9.17 -55.97 13.33
N THR A 360 -10.29 -55.26 13.35
CA THR A 360 -11.03 -54.92 12.13
C THR A 360 -11.49 -53.47 12.20
N THR A 361 -11.32 -52.74 11.10
CA THR A 361 -11.78 -51.35 10.98
C THR A 361 -12.96 -51.29 10.03
N PHE A 362 -14.07 -50.74 10.52
CA PHE A 362 -15.31 -50.54 9.76
C PHE A 362 -15.48 -49.07 9.39
N VAL A 363 -15.87 -48.82 8.14
CA VAL A 363 -16.31 -47.50 7.68
C VAL A 363 -17.81 -47.40 7.93
N VAL A 364 -18.20 -46.44 8.76
CA VAL A 364 -19.60 -46.20 9.14
C VAL A 364 -20.00 -44.80 8.67
N TYR A 365 -21.10 -44.72 7.94
CA TYR A 365 -21.60 -43.47 7.39
C TYR A 365 -22.42 -42.70 8.42
N THR A 366 -22.50 -41.39 8.23
CA THR A 366 -23.32 -40.51 9.06
C THR A 366 -24.32 -39.78 8.18
N ASN A 367 -25.37 -39.22 8.78
CA ASN A 367 -26.30 -38.36 8.05
C ASN A 367 -25.79 -36.90 7.92
N VAL A 368 -24.53 -36.64 8.27
CA VAL A 368 -23.91 -35.31 8.10
C VAL A 368 -23.74 -35.01 6.63
N THR A 369 -24.19 -33.83 6.22
CA THR A 369 -23.96 -33.28 4.88
C THR A 369 -22.97 -32.14 4.97
N PHE A 370 -21.87 -32.22 4.23
CA PHE A 370 -20.90 -31.14 4.17
C PHE A 370 -21.44 -29.95 3.40
N THR A 371 -21.37 -28.76 4.01
CA THR A 371 -21.83 -27.54 3.38
C THR A 371 -20.87 -27.11 2.28
N LYS A 372 -21.36 -27.01 1.04
CA LYS A 372 -20.66 -26.32 -0.05
C LYS A 372 -20.98 -24.83 0.05
N LEU A 373 -19.95 -24.00 0.03
CA LEU A 373 -20.06 -22.53 0.05
C LEU A 373 -19.26 -21.95 -1.12
N PHE A 374 -19.98 -21.32 -2.04
CA PHE A 374 -19.41 -20.52 -3.12
C PHE A 374 -19.86 -19.09 -2.95
N VAL A 375 -18.94 -18.15 -3.06
CA VAL A 375 -19.23 -16.72 -2.90
C VAL A 375 -18.37 -15.93 -3.88
N LYS A 376 -18.92 -14.82 -4.37
CA LYS A 376 -18.25 -13.84 -5.23
C LYS A 376 -18.71 -12.43 -4.84
N ALA A 377 -17.76 -11.51 -4.77
CA ALA A 377 -18.03 -10.08 -4.57
C ALA A 377 -18.16 -9.36 -5.92
N ILE A 378 -19.18 -8.50 -6.05
CA ILE A 378 -19.47 -7.71 -7.25
C ILE A 378 -19.84 -6.27 -6.82
N PRO A 379 -19.10 -5.24 -7.26
CA PRO A 379 -17.81 -5.32 -7.94
C PRO A 379 -16.69 -5.82 -7.01
N TYR A 380 -15.59 -6.31 -7.57
CA TYR A 380 -14.38 -6.68 -6.82
C TYR A 380 -13.66 -5.46 -6.21
N ASN A 381 -13.85 -4.29 -6.83
CA ASN A 381 -13.30 -3.00 -6.41
C ASN A 381 -14.42 -2.02 -5.99
N PRO A 382 -15.10 -2.26 -4.87
CA PRO A 382 -16.18 -1.41 -4.37
C PRO A 382 -15.64 -0.08 -3.82
N TYR A 383 -16.47 0.95 -3.74
CA TYR A 383 -16.06 2.21 -3.11
C TYR A 383 -16.08 2.09 -1.58
N VAL A 384 -15.15 2.78 -0.89
CA VAL A 384 -15.13 2.87 0.58
C VAL A 384 -16.44 3.47 1.10
N GLY A 385 -17.01 2.89 2.16
CA GLY A 385 -18.30 3.32 2.70
C GLY A 385 -19.54 2.93 1.88
N GLY A 386 -19.35 2.29 0.71
CA GLY A 386 -20.43 1.76 -0.12
C GLY A 386 -20.81 0.32 0.20
N ASP A 387 -21.71 -0.25 -0.59
CA ASP A 387 -22.11 -1.66 -0.49
C ASP A 387 -21.36 -2.54 -1.50
N VAL A 388 -21.03 -3.76 -1.09
CA VAL A 388 -20.59 -4.86 -1.98
C VAL A 388 -21.74 -5.83 -2.15
N ASN A 389 -22.13 -6.13 -3.39
CA ASN A 389 -23.05 -7.24 -3.64
C ASN A 389 -22.27 -8.56 -3.54
N ILE A 390 -22.68 -9.43 -2.64
CA ILE A 390 -22.17 -10.79 -2.51
C ILE A 390 -23.19 -11.72 -3.15
N VAL A 391 -22.79 -12.39 -4.22
CA VAL A 391 -23.57 -13.46 -4.84
C VAL A 391 -22.92 -14.80 -4.54
N GLY A 392 -23.71 -15.83 -4.32
CA GLY A 392 -23.16 -17.12 -3.93
C GLY A 392 -24.16 -18.26 -3.93
N TYR A 393 -23.66 -19.43 -3.57
CA TYR A 393 -24.43 -20.62 -3.31
C TYR A 393 -24.03 -21.21 -1.96
N VAL A 394 -25.01 -21.62 -1.16
CA VAL A 394 -24.81 -22.41 0.06
C VAL A 394 -25.70 -23.64 0.05
N THR A 395 -25.17 -24.77 0.50
CA THR A 395 -25.97 -25.99 0.70
C THR A 395 -27.01 -25.78 1.81
N GLY A 396 -28.27 -26.10 1.48
CA GLY A 396 -29.41 -25.99 2.38
C GLY A 396 -30.07 -24.60 2.41
N TYR A 397 -31.17 -24.50 3.15
CA TYR A 397 -31.98 -23.26 3.27
C TYR A 397 -31.93 -22.68 4.69
N ASN A 398 -32.17 -21.38 4.81
CA ASN A 398 -32.17 -20.63 6.08
C ASN A 398 -30.88 -20.88 6.89
N ARG A 399 -29.74 -20.76 6.22
CA ARG A 399 -28.38 -20.91 6.77
C ARG A 399 -27.91 -19.55 7.28
N THR A 400 -27.32 -19.51 8.47
CA THR A 400 -26.72 -18.28 9.01
C THR A 400 -25.32 -18.11 8.44
N LEU A 401 -25.13 -17.06 7.65
CA LEU A 401 -23.85 -16.65 7.08
C LEU A 401 -23.33 -15.42 7.83
N VAL A 402 -22.17 -15.56 8.45
CA VAL A 402 -21.42 -14.47 9.08
C VAL A 402 -20.40 -13.96 8.08
N ILE A 403 -20.44 -12.66 7.77
CA ILE A 403 -19.44 -11.97 6.97
C ILE A 403 -18.64 -11.08 7.90
N SER A 404 -17.32 -11.18 7.83
CA SER A 404 -16.39 -10.40 8.65
C SER A 404 -15.31 -9.77 7.81
N LEU A 405 -15.00 -8.52 8.15
CA LEU A 405 -13.95 -7.70 7.54
C LEU A 405 -13.28 -6.90 8.66
N LEU A 406 -12.02 -7.23 8.99
CA LEU A 406 -11.34 -6.67 10.17
C LEU A 406 -12.20 -6.90 11.44
N ASN A 407 -12.59 -5.82 12.13
CA ASN A 407 -13.46 -5.86 13.30
C ASN A 407 -14.96 -5.64 12.95
N TYR A 408 -15.31 -5.51 11.67
CA TYR A 408 -16.68 -5.31 11.22
C TYR A 408 -17.33 -6.63 10.83
N THR A 409 -18.39 -7.02 11.54
CA THR A 409 -19.08 -8.30 11.34
C THR A 409 -20.58 -8.11 11.14
N LYS A 410 -21.15 -8.80 10.14
CA LYS A 410 -22.60 -8.87 9.91
C LYS A 410 -23.07 -10.29 9.66
N THR A 411 -24.32 -10.54 10.02
CA THR A 411 -24.96 -11.86 9.88
C THR A 411 -26.14 -11.79 8.94
N TYR A 412 -26.26 -12.78 8.07
CA TYR A 412 -27.30 -12.90 7.04
C TYR A 412 -27.94 -14.29 7.10
N ILE A 413 -29.20 -14.38 6.71
CA ILE A 413 -29.88 -15.66 6.46
C ILE A 413 -29.90 -15.90 4.94
N VAL A 414 -29.30 -17.01 4.50
CA VAL A 414 -29.12 -17.35 3.09
C VAL A 414 -29.55 -18.80 2.82
N GLY A 415 -29.77 -19.15 1.55
CA GLY A 415 -30.10 -20.52 1.17
C GLY A 415 -30.02 -20.73 -0.34
N GLY A 416 -29.54 -21.90 -0.76
CA GLY A 416 -29.32 -22.16 -2.19
C GLY A 416 -28.48 -21.07 -2.85
N ASN A 417 -28.91 -20.60 -4.02
CA ASN A 417 -28.34 -19.39 -4.63
C ASN A 417 -28.85 -18.15 -3.88
N PHE A 418 -27.94 -17.26 -3.47
CA PHE A 418 -28.27 -16.03 -2.74
C PHE A 418 -27.54 -14.82 -3.30
N SER A 419 -28.11 -13.63 -3.04
CA SER A 419 -27.53 -12.34 -3.30
C SER A 419 -27.80 -11.43 -2.11
N ILE A 420 -26.77 -10.85 -1.51
CA ILE A 420 -26.86 -9.98 -0.33
C ILE A 420 -25.97 -8.75 -0.48
N LYS A 421 -26.34 -7.66 0.19
CA LYS A 421 -25.53 -6.43 0.25
C LYS A 421 -24.75 -6.37 1.55
N PHE A 422 -23.43 -6.24 1.43
CA PHE A 422 -22.51 -6.06 2.56
C PHE A 422 -21.96 -4.63 2.56
N PRO A 423 -22.36 -3.78 3.52
CA PRO A 423 -21.82 -2.42 3.62
C PRO A 423 -20.38 -2.44 4.10
N LEU A 424 -19.53 -1.64 3.47
CA LEU A 424 -18.14 -1.45 3.85
C LEU A 424 -18.00 -0.35 4.90
N PRO A 425 -17.10 -0.51 5.88
CA PRO A 425 -16.79 0.56 6.80
C PRO A 425 -16.06 1.72 6.09
N TYR A 426 -16.22 2.94 6.62
CA TYR A 426 -15.67 4.17 6.04
C TYR A 426 -14.16 4.35 6.22
N ASN A 427 -13.52 3.53 7.05
CA ASN A 427 -12.10 3.65 7.42
C ASN A 427 -11.17 2.74 6.60
N LEU A 428 -11.64 2.19 5.47
CA LEU A 428 -10.83 1.36 4.59
C LEU A 428 -9.95 2.25 3.70
N THR A 429 -8.75 1.75 3.37
CA THR A 429 -7.83 2.39 2.43
C THR A 429 -7.85 1.66 1.08
N ASN A 430 -7.10 2.16 0.09
CA ASN A 430 -6.91 1.46 -1.20
C ASN A 430 -5.91 0.30 -1.07
N THR A 431 -6.13 -0.58 -0.09
CA THR A 431 -5.36 -1.81 0.13
C THR A 431 -6.29 -3.02 -0.01
N THR A 432 -5.71 -4.19 -0.27
CA THR A 432 -6.50 -5.41 -0.41
C THR A 432 -6.88 -5.96 0.96
N TYR A 433 -8.18 -6.12 1.21
CA TYR A 433 -8.71 -6.69 2.43
C TYR A 433 -9.32 -8.07 2.18
N LEU A 434 -9.26 -8.91 3.21
CA LEU A 434 -9.83 -10.25 3.22
C LEU A 434 -11.21 -10.24 3.87
N LEU A 435 -12.25 -10.55 3.09
CA LEU A 435 -13.59 -10.83 3.58
C LEU A 435 -13.68 -12.31 3.93
N ASN A 436 -14.01 -12.58 5.18
CA ASN A 436 -14.23 -13.92 5.70
C ASN A 436 -15.73 -14.22 5.79
N PHE A 437 -16.14 -15.29 5.11
CA PHE A 437 -17.48 -15.81 5.06
C PHE A 437 -17.54 -17.11 5.86
N THR A 438 -18.26 -17.12 6.97
CA THR A 438 -18.44 -18.29 7.82
C THR A 438 -19.91 -18.67 7.88
N VAL A 439 -20.27 -19.83 7.33
CA VAL A 439 -21.60 -20.41 7.47
C VAL A 439 -21.63 -21.24 8.74
N LEU A 440 -22.56 -20.91 9.64
CA LEU A 440 -22.73 -21.61 10.90
C LEU A 440 -23.37 -22.99 10.69
N PRO A 441 -23.06 -23.96 11.58
CA PRO A 441 -23.69 -25.27 11.54
C PRO A 441 -25.21 -25.14 11.76
N LYS A 442 -26.00 -26.03 11.13
CA LYS A 442 -27.45 -26.15 11.40
C LYS A 442 -27.86 -27.61 11.26
N SER A 443 -28.33 -28.21 12.34
CA SER A 443 -28.72 -29.62 12.37
C SER A 443 -27.59 -30.52 11.84
N TYR A 444 -27.82 -31.27 10.76
CA TYR A 444 -26.85 -32.17 10.12
C TYR A 444 -25.97 -31.48 9.04
N LEU A 445 -26.17 -30.19 8.78
CA LEU A 445 -25.35 -29.42 7.83
C LEU A 445 -24.11 -28.86 8.54
N SER A 446 -22.93 -29.27 8.08
CA SER A 446 -21.64 -28.83 8.65
C SER A 446 -21.44 -27.32 8.54
N PRO A 447 -20.55 -26.69 9.33
CA PRO A 447 -20.07 -25.35 9.03
C PRO A 447 -19.24 -25.35 7.73
N ALA A 448 -19.04 -24.17 7.16
CA ALA A 448 -18.12 -23.93 6.05
C ALA A 448 -17.53 -22.52 6.12
N VAL A 449 -16.29 -22.37 5.67
CA VAL A 449 -15.59 -21.07 5.64
C VAL A 449 -15.06 -20.82 4.23
N LYS A 450 -15.18 -19.57 3.76
CA LYS A 450 -14.62 -19.12 2.49
C LYS A 450 -14.05 -17.72 2.65
N TYR A 451 -12.99 -17.44 1.91
CA TYR A 451 -12.35 -16.13 1.88
C TYR A 451 -12.39 -15.56 0.47
N ILE A 452 -12.65 -14.25 0.38
CA ILE A 452 -12.54 -13.47 -0.85
C ILE A 452 -11.74 -12.23 -0.50
N VAL A 453 -10.96 -11.73 -1.46
CA VAL A 453 -10.29 -10.45 -1.36
C VAL A 453 -11.09 -9.36 -2.06
N ILE A 454 -11.09 -8.15 -1.51
CA ILE A 454 -11.60 -6.95 -2.18
C ILE A 454 -10.54 -5.86 -2.10
N THR A 455 -10.52 -4.96 -3.07
CA THR A 455 -9.65 -3.78 -3.03
C THR A 455 -10.53 -2.53 -3.15
N PRO A 456 -10.87 -1.89 -2.01
CA PRO A 456 -11.75 -0.74 -2.03
C PRO A 456 -11.14 0.43 -2.80
N LYS A 457 -11.96 1.09 -3.62
CA LYS A 457 -11.60 2.34 -4.29
C LYS A 457 -11.97 3.52 -3.41
N LEU A 458 -11.03 4.44 -3.26
CA LEU A 458 -11.33 5.77 -2.75
C LEU A 458 -12.02 6.59 -3.84
N TYR A 459 -12.82 7.56 -3.42
CA TYR A 459 -13.47 8.51 -4.30
C TYR A 459 -12.44 9.55 -4.80
N TYR A 460 -12.47 9.85 -6.10
CA TYR A 460 -11.60 10.86 -6.70
C TYR A 460 -12.22 12.25 -6.53
N GLU A 461 -11.66 13.07 -5.66
CA GLU A 461 -12.05 14.47 -5.57
C GLU A 461 -11.34 15.30 -6.64
N ASN A 462 -11.99 16.35 -7.12
CA ASN A 462 -11.44 17.33 -8.05
C ASN A 462 -11.21 18.62 -7.28
N LEU A 463 -9.94 18.97 -7.09
CA LEU A 463 -9.52 20.24 -6.50
C LEU A 463 -9.23 21.25 -7.61
N SER A 464 -10.02 22.32 -7.67
CA SER A 464 -9.78 23.45 -8.58
C SER A 464 -9.39 24.66 -7.76
N VAL A 465 -8.28 25.31 -8.12
CA VAL A 465 -7.73 26.46 -7.38
C VAL A 465 -7.59 27.62 -8.33
N ASN A 466 -7.99 28.79 -7.87
CA ASN A 466 -7.87 30.05 -8.58
C ASN A 466 -7.12 31.06 -7.71
N VAL A 467 -6.05 31.59 -8.29
CA VAL A 467 -5.17 32.59 -7.69
C VAL A 467 -4.91 33.66 -8.74
N ILE A 468 -4.83 34.91 -8.31
CA ILE A 468 -4.44 36.00 -9.20
C ILE A 468 -2.97 35.82 -9.65
N ASP A 469 -2.73 35.93 -10.97
CA ASP A 469 -1.41 35.74 -11.57
C ASP A 469 -0.33 36.69 -11.02
N LYS A 470 -0.76 37.84 -10.47
CA LYS A 470 0.10 38.90 -9.94
C LYS A 470 -0.28 39.24 -8.51
N TRP A 471 0.63 38.96 -7.57
CA TRP A 471 0.47 39.36 -6.18
C TRP A 471 1.17 40.71 -5.92
N ILE A 472 0.38 41.74 -5.65
CA ILE A 472 0.87 43.10 -5.37
C ILE A 472 0.96 43.35 -3.86
N ILE A 473 2.18 43.48 -3.34
CA ILE A 473 2.42 43.86 -1.94
C ILE A 473 2.17 45.38 -1.79
N PRO A 474 1.45 45.86 -0.76
CA PRO A 474 1.12 45.20 0.51
C PRO A 474 -0.28 44.55 0.59
N PHE A 475 -0.97 44.31 -0.53
CA PHE A 475 -2.30 43.71 -0.49
C PHE A 475 -2.22 42.19 -0.18
N PRO A 476 -3.18 41.64 0.58
CA PRO A 476 -3.26 40.20 0.82
C PRO A 476 -3.56 39.45 -0.48
N LEU A 477 -2.98 38.27 -0.62
CA LEU A 477 -3.29 37.37 -1.73
C LEU A 477 -4.53 36.56 -1.37
N LYS A 478 -5.59 36.70 -2.16
CA LYS A 478 -6.80 35.90 -2.03
C LYS A 478 -6.66 34.64 -2.90
N ILE A 479 -6.75 33.48 -2.26
CA ILE A 479 -6.71 32.17 -2.90
C ILE A 479 -8.10 31.55 -2.71
N THR A 480 -8.74 31.21 -3.81
CA THR A 480 -10.08 30.61 -3.79
C THR A 480 -10.05 29.31 -4.56
N GLY A 481 -10.97 28.41 -4.26
CA GLY A 481 -11.08 27.21 -5.03
C GLY A 481 -12.34 26.44 -4.72
N LYS A 482 -12.46 25.30 -5.38
CA LYS A 482 -13.59 24.41 -5.24
C LYS A 482 -13.16 22.96 -5.19
N ILE A 483 -13.86 22.16 -4.39
CA ILE A 483 -13.63 20.74 -4.19
C ILE A 483 -14.93 19.96 -4.42
N TYR A 484 -14.90 19.02 -5.37
CA TYR A 484 -16.07 18.28 -5.82
C TYR A 484 -15.77 16.80 -6.05
N TYR A 485 -16.76 15.94 -5.86
CA TYR A 485 -16.77 14.57 -6.34
C TYR A 485 -17.93 14.41 -7.33
N ASN A 486 -17.68 14.01 -8.59
CA ASN A 486 -18.74 13.84 -9.61
C ASN A 486 -19.78 14.99 -9.63
N ASN A 487 -19.31 16.24 -9.66
CA ASN A 487 -20.14 17.47 -9.60
C ASN A 487 -20.94 17.69 -8.30
N THR A 488 -20.77 16.85 -7.27
CA THR A 488 -21.33 17.08 -5.92
C THR A 488 -20.32 17.82 -5.04
N PRO A 489 -20.71 18.93 -4.39
CA PRO A 489 -19.81 19.71 -3.51
C PRO A 489 -19.42 18.92 -2.27
N LEU A 490 -18.12 18.86 -1.97
CA LEU A 490 -17.63 18.25 -0.73
C LEU A 490 -17.55 19.28 0.40
N ASN A 491 -18.21 19.00 1.52
CA ASN A 491 -18.27 19.87 2.69
C ASN A 491 -17.40 19.36 3.83
N ASN A 492 -16.93 20.27 4.68
CA ASN A 492 -16.10 19.96 5.85
C ASN A 492 -14.76 19.28 5.52
N VAL A 493 -14.25 19.48 4.29
CA VAL A 493 -12.90 19.02 3.91
C VAL A 493 -11.90 20.09 4.37
N LYS A 494 -10.87 19.69 5.12
CA LYS A 494 -9.79 20.61 5.49
C LYS A 494 -8.88 20.82 4.29
N ILE A 495 -8.48 22.06 4.08
CA ILE A 495 -7.64 22.48 2.97
C ILE A 495 -6.43 23.22 3.53
N PHE A 496 -5.25 22.81 3.11
CA PHE A 496 -3.98 23.39 3.48
C PHE A 496 -3.38 24.13 2.30
N VAL A 497 -2.96 25.37 2.52
CA VAL A 497 -2.32 26.22 1.51
C VAL A 497 -0.92 26.57 1.97
N PHE A 498 0.07 26.22 1.15
CA PHE A 498 1.49 26.43 1.42
C PHE A 498 2.04 27.49 0.48
N ILE A 499 2.62 28.54 1.07
CA ILE A 499 3.24 29.67 0.36
C ILE A 499 4.64 29.87 0.94
N GLY A 500 5.66 29.36 0.24
CA GLY A 500 7.01 29.22 0.80
C GLY A 500 6.97 28.45 2.12
N ASN A 501 7.52 29.03 3.19
CA ASN A 501 7.54 28.40 4.53
C ASN A 501 6.27 28.66 5.36
N SER A 502 5.22 29.24 4.77
CA SER A 502 3.99 29.61 5.50
C SER A 502 2.87 28.64 5.17
N ARG A 503 2.19 28.12 6.19
CA ARG A 503 1.01 27.26 6.05
C ARG A 503 -0.23 28.01 6.49
N TYR A 504 -1.28 27.92 5.70
CA TYR A 504 -2.61 28.43 6.00
C TYR A 504 -3.62 27.28 5.91
N GLU A 505 -4.69 27.34 6.68
CA GLU A 505 -5.72 26.30 6.70
C GLU A 505 -7.13 26.89 6.62
N THR A 506 -8.03 26.16 5.97
CA THR A 506 -9.45 26.50 5.88
C THR A 506 -10.28 25.22 5.72
N ILE A 507 -11.60 25.35 5.77
CA ILE A 507 -12.54 24.23 5.62
C ILE A 507 -13.51 24.55 4.48
N SER A 508 -13.79 23.58 3.63
CA SER A 508 -14.73 23.74 2.52
C SER A 508 -16.19 23.89 3.00
N HIS A 509 -16.88 24.89 2.43
CA HIS A 509 -18.31 25.13 2.66
C HIS A 509 -19.04 25.15 1.31
N ASN A 510 -20.01 24.26 1.15
CA ASN A 510 -20.69 24.00 -0.12
C ASN A 510 -19.72 23.68 -1.28
N GLY A 511 -18.62 22.98 -1.00
CA GLY A 511 -17.56 22.70 -1.96
C GLY A 511 -16.65 23.90 -2.29
N TYR A 512 -16.84 25.08 -1.69
CA TYR A 512 -15.98 26.25 -1.92
C TYR A 512 -15.06 26.50 -0.74
N PHE A 513 -13.88 27.05 -1.03
CA PHE A 513 -12.98 27.56 -0.01
C PHE A 513 -12.36 28.90 -0.43
N SER A 514 -12.02 29.71 0.56
CA SER A 514 -11.32 30.97 0.39
C SER A 514 -10.34 31.15 1.53
N ILE A 515 -9.15 31.63 1.20
CA ILE A 515 -8.12 31.95 2.18
C ILE A 515 -7.38 33.23 1.77
N GLU A 516 -7.00 34.03 2.75
CA GLU A 516 -6.27 35.28 2.53
C GLU A 516 -4.87 35.16 3.14
N ALA A 517 -3.85 35.13 2.28
CA ALA A 517 -2.47 35.10 2.70
C ALA A 517 -1.92 36.53 2.83
N LYS A 518 -1.38 36.85 4.00
CA LYS A 518 -0.80 38.17 4.27
C LYS A 518 0.62 38.27 3.69
N PRO A 519 1.00 39.39 3.05
CA PRO A 519 2.30 39.52 2.43
C PRO A 519 3.40 39.69 3.47
N LYS A 520 4.56 39.06 3.20
CA LYS A 520 5.81 39.30 3.94
C LYS A 520 6.62 40.35 3.17
N LEU A 521 6.97 41.46 3.82
CA LEU A 521 7.72 42.58 3.22
C LEU A 521 9.12 42.20 2.72
N SER A 522 9.65 41.04 3.11
CA SER A 522 10.99 40.54 2.75
C SER A 522 11.11 40.00 1.33
N VAL A 523 9.99 39.76 0.62
CA VAL A 523 10.01 39.18 -0.73
C VAL A 523 10.10 40.32 -1.76
N ILE A 524 11.17 40.36 -2.56
CA ILE A 524 11.50 41.49 -3.45
C ILE A 524 10.76 41.37 -4.79
N TYR A 525 10.95 40.26 -5.50
CA TYR A 525 10.34 39.95 -6.78
C TYR A 525 10.58 38.46 -7.11
N GLY A 526 9.61 37.77 -7.70
CA GLY A 526 9.82 36.42 -8.23
C GLY A 526 8.54 35.59 -8.35
N ASN A 527 8.64 34.47 -9.09
CA ASN A 527 7.59 33.46 -9.13
C ASN A 527 7.48 32.78 -7.77
N GLN A 528 6.29 32.77 -7.19
CA GLN A 528 5.94 31.93 -6.06
C GLN A 528 5.07 30.77 -6.51
N ILE A 529 5.46 29.59 -6.07
CA ILE A 529 4.67 28.38 -6.17
C ILE A 529 3.81 28.28 -4.91
N ILE A 530 2.52 28.02 -5.11
CA ILE A 530 1.53 27.82 -4.07
C ILE A 530 1.02 26.39 -4.21
N TYR A 531 1.23 25.60 -3.17
CA TYR A 531 0.66 24.25 -3.09
C TYR A 531 -0.62 24.30 -2.28
N VAL A 532 -1.70 23.77 -2.83
CA VAL A 532 -2.96 23.59 -2.14
C VAL A 532 -3.24 22.10 -2.03
N GLU A 533 -3.41 21.63 -0.81
CA GLU A 533 -3.64 20.22 -0.51
C GLU A 533 -4.96 20.07 0.22
N SER A 534 -5.75 19.05 -0.15
CA SER A 534 -6.89 18.61 0.64
C SER A 534 -6.46 17.54 1.66
N ASP A 535 -7.06 17.56 2.85
CA ASP A 535 -6.98 16.46 3.80
C ASP A 535 -8.15 15.51 3.52
N PRO A 536 -7.93 14.36 2.85
CA PRO A 536 -9.04 13.48 2.55
C PRO A 536 -9.64 12.95 3.85
N GLN A 537 -10.94 13.20 4.05
CA GLN A 537 -11.71 12.33 4.95
C GLN A 537 -11.62 10.90 4.41
N TYR A 538 -11.59 9.90 5.29
CA TYR A 538 -11.21 8.48 5.06
C TYR A 538 -11.67 7.77 3.76
N ALA A 539 -12.60 8.34 3.00
CA ALA A 539 -13.13 7.81 1.75
C ALA A 539 -12.58 8.45 0.45
N TYR A 540 -11.77 9.53 0.49
CA TYR A 540 -11.32 10.27 -0.70
C TYR A 540 -9.79 10.16 -0.94
N TYR A 541 -9.35 10.37 -2.18
CA TYR A 541 -7.92 10.55 -2.49
C TYR A 541 -7.45 11.94 -2.05
N ARG A 542 -6.20 12.05 -1.60
CA ARG A 542 -5.55 13.34 -1.38
C ARG A 542 -5.26 13.98 -2.72
N GLU A 543 -5.75 15.19 -2.94
CA GLU A 543 -5.44 15.99 -4.12
C GLU A 543 -4.49 17.14 -3.77
N VAL A 544 -3.59 17.42 -4.72
CA VAL A 544 -2.62 18.51 -4.61
C VAL A 544 -2.70 19.33 -5.89
N ALA A 545 -3.05 20.60 -5.75
CA ALA A 545 -3.03 21.57 -6.83
C ALA A 545 -1.82 22.49 -6.66
N GLU A 546 -1.06 22.65 -7.73
CA GLU A 546 0.03 23.61 -7.83
C GLU A 546 -0.43 24.81 -8.67
N VAL A 547 -0.33 26.00 -8.09
CA VAL A 547 -0.66 27.26 -8.78
C VAL A 547 0.47 28.26 -8.59
N HIS A 548 0.67 29.11 -9.59
CA HIS A 548 1.77 30.07 -9.61
C HIS A 548 1.24 31.50 -9.50
N THR A 549 1.99 32.34 -8.79
CA THR A 549 1.76 33.79 -8.79
C THR A 549 3.10 34.51 -8.87
N THR A 550 3.12 35.67 -9.51
CA THR A 550 4.30 36.55 -9.56
C THR A 550 4.20 37.62 -8.49
N VAL A 551 5.19 37.71 -7.60
CA VAL A 551 5.21 38.69 -6.51
C VAL A 551 5.83 40.00 -6.98
N TYR A 552 5.12 41.11 -6.77
CA TYR A 552 5.59 42.48 -7.03
C TYR A 552 5.60 43.28 -5.72
N ASN A 553 6.78 43.68 -5.25
CA ASN A 553 6.93 44.47 -4.04
C ASN A 553 7.33 45.93 -4.34
N PHE A 554 6.34 46.80 -4.48
CA PHE A 554 6.55 48.24 -4.78
C PHE A 554 7.30 48.99 -3.70
N MET A 555 7.21 48.54 -2.44
CA MET A 555 7.86 49.22 -1.33
C MET A 555 9.38 49.18 -1.43
N MET A 556 9.97 48.07 -1.90
CA MET A 556 11.42 47.98 -2.07
C MET A 556 11.95 48.91 -3.17
N PHE A 557 11.16 49.15 -4.21
CA PHE A 557 11.51 50.10 -5.28
C PHE A 557 11.43 51.57 -4.84
N ILE A 558 10.73 51.87 -3.75
CA ILE A 558 10.73 53.20 -3.12
C ILE A 558 11.91 53.32 -2.13
N ILE A 559 12.19 52.25 -1.37
CA ILE A 559 13.23 52.22 -0.34
C ILE A 559 14.64 52.30 -0.95
N LEU A 560 14.91 51.58 -2.05
CA LEU A 560 16.25 51.55 -2.69
C LEU A 560 16.72 52.93 -3.19
N PRO A 561 15.90 53.73 -3.91
CA PRO A 561 16.24 55.11 -4.28
C PRO A 561 16.39 56.06 -3.08
N LEU A 562 15.60 55.87 -2.02
CA LEU A 562 15.73 56.67 -0.81
C LEU A 562 17.05 56.39 -0.08
N ILE A 563 17.46 55.11 0.00
CA ILE A 563 18.76 54.72 0.55
C ILE A 563 19.90 55.28 -0.29
N SER A 564 19.81 55.19 -1.63
CA SER A 564 20.86 55.73 -2.51
C SER A 564 20.96 57.26 -2.41
N LEU A 565 19.83 57.97 -2.34
CA LEU A 565 19.78 59.41 -2.08
C LEU A 565 20.45 59.75 -0.75
N PHE A 566 20.16 58.99 0.31
CA PHE A 566 20.74 59.19 1.64
C PHE A 566 22.26 58.99 1.64
N ILE A 567 22.76 57.95 0.95
CA ILE A 567 24.19 57.68 0.78
C ILE A 567 24.88 58.82 0.02
N VAL A 568 24.28 59.31 -1.06
CA VAL A 568 24.83 60.43 -1.85
C VAL A 568 24.89 61.71 -1.03
N ILE A 569 23.86 62.01 -0.24
CA ILE A 569 23.83 63.16 0.68
C ILE A 569 24.96 63.06 1.72
N LEU A 570 25.17 61.86 2.30
CA LEU A 570 26.24 61.60 3.27
C LEU A 570 27.63 61.80 2.66
N LEU A 571 27.87 61.27 1.47
CA LEU A 571 29.16 61.41 0.76
C LEU A 571 29.48 62.88 0.42
N ARG A 572 28.46 63.67 0.03
CA ARG A 572 28.63 65.10 -0.29
C ARG A 572 28.95 65.95 0.96
N LYS A 573 28.35 65.62 2.12
CA LYS A 573 28.73 66.26 3.40
C LYS A 573 30.18 65.96 3.78
N ARG A 574 30.65 64.73 3.55
CA ARG A 574 32.05 64.31 3.79
C ARG A 574 33.05 65.06 2.90
N SER A 575 32.74 65.26 1.62
CA SER A 575 33.68 65.96 0.70
C SER A 575 33.80 67.46 1.02
N LYS A 576 32.72 68.13 1.43
CA LYS A 576 32.76 69.52 1.93
C LYS A 576 33.55 69.65 3.23
N ALA A 577 33.40 68.71 4.16
CA ALA A 577 34.17 68.70 5.40
C ALA A 577 35.69 68.54 5.14
N ASN A 578 36.07 67.74 4.15
CA ASN A 578 37.47 67.56 3.76
C ASN A 578 38.06 68.80 3.03
N LYS A 579 37.27 69.50 2.20
CA LYS A 579 37.70 70.78 1.60
C LYS A 579 37.89 71.88 2.66
N LEU A 580 37.03 71.96 3.67
CA LEU A 580 37.17 72.90 4.79
C LEU A 580 38.41 72.64 5.66
N LYS A 581 38.82 71.37 5.82
CA LYS A 581 40.10 71.02 6.48
C LYS A 581 41.32 71.43 5.66
N GLN A 582 41.29 71.32 4.33
CA GLN A 582 42.39 71.77 3.46
C GLN A 582 42.54 73.30 3.41
N PHE A 583 41.45 74.06 3.54
CA PHE A 583 41.53 75.54 3.62
C PHE A 583 42.11 76.02 4.96
N LYS A 584 41.80 75.37 6.08
CA LYS A 584 42.39 75.72 7.40
C LYS A 584 43.90 75.47 7.51
N LEU A 585 44.49 74.60 6.67
CA LEU A 585 45.94 74.34 6.65
C LEU A 585 46.72 75.33 5.76
N LYS A 586 46.05 76.12 4.91
CA LYS A 586 46.70 77.14 4.06
C LYS A 586 46.70 78.55 4.66
N GLU A 587 45.97 78.78 5.75
CA GLU A 587 45.94 80.05 6.49
C GLU A 587 46.63 79.91 7.85
N ILE A 588 47.95 79.68 7.83
CA ILE A 588 48.83 80.01 8.97
C ILE A 588 49.82 81.06 8.45
N PRO A 589 49.67 82.35 8.78
CA PRO A 589 50.68 83.36 8.48
C PRO A 589 51.85 83.23 9.47
N ILE A 590 53.06 83.10 8.96
CA ILE A 590 54.30 83.25 9.74
C ILE A 590 54.84 84.67 9.51
N GLN A 591 54.57 85.58 10.44
CA GLN A 591 55.38 86.76 10.76
C GLN A 591 55.03 87.14 12.22
N GLY A 592 55.94 87.36 13.16
CA GLY A 592 57.40 87.31 13.17
C GLY A 592 57.87 87.44 14.62
N VAL A 593 59.09 86.97 14.91
CA VAL A 593 59.77 87.26 16.17
C VAL A 593 60.60 88.52 15.95
N LYS A 594 60.16 89.64 16.53
CA LYS A 594 61.06 90.73 16.93
C LYS A 594 61.56 90.40 18.32
N ASN A 595 62.88 90.32 18.50
CA ASN A 595 63.52 90.63 19.77
C ASN A 595 64.46 91.82 19.54
N GLU A 596 64.45 92.71 20.52
CA GLU A 596 65.16 93.97 20.57
C GLU A 596 66.67 93.78 20.79
N LYS A 597 67.43 94.80 20.34
CA LYS A 597 68.88 95.04 20.41
C LYS A 597 69.78 94.35 19.40
#